data_AF-A0A4V1S630-F1
#
_entry.id   AF-A0A4V1S630-F1
#
_cell.length_a   1.000
_cell.length_b   1.000
_cell.length_c   1.000
_cell.angle_alpha   90.00
_cell.angle_beta   90.00
_cell.angle_gamma   90.00
#
_symmetry.space_group_name_H-M   'P 1'
#
loop_
_entity.id
_entity.type
_entity.pdbx_description
1 polymer ?
#
loop_
_entity_poly.entity_id
_entity_poly.type
_entity_poly.pdbx_seq_one_letter_code
_entity_poly.pdbx_strand_id
1 'polypeptide(L)'
;MSAKQSPKSTSPQPRRRHPAKSLRKGGSPGDQGNLTGPEKAKLAIQANEAFAHQLQLGRIEPGQKVDDWRREMVQDLTGKAGISKIHRMDWKPVMAMFLTLAGKDDEAFTLLNKTGKKSYRPKGEKDTWETCETYVALIREALEDHASVPAASLHDERGHIRLGWLLQAARQRTNKPTLIMDTLAERLDPETLHGLLSHLRNHIAKREGRDQPDRRQPRAYPKPADPGEMDETV
;
A
#
# COMPACT_ATOMS: atom_id res chain seq x y z
N MET A 1 -79.07 10.72 33.97
CA MET A 1 -77.85 10.00 34.41
C MET A 1 -76.73 10.31 33.43
N SER A 2 -75.75 11.11 33.87
CA SER A 2 -74.63 11.58 33.05
C SER A 2 -73.56 10.50 32.94
N ALA A 3 -73.35 9.94 31.76
CA ALA A 3 -72.20 9.09 31.48
C ALA A 3 -71.08 9.95 30.86
N LYS A 4 -70.02 10.11 31.66
CA LYS A 4 -68.80 10.87 31.35
C LYS A 4 -68.03 10.21 30.21
N GLN A 5 -67.65 11.03 29.23
CA GLN A 5 -66.61 10.75 28.26
C GLN A 5 -65.27 10.48 28.96
N SER A 6 -64.56 9.43 28.54
CA SER A 6 -63.14 9.23 28.84
C SER A 6 -62.35 9.28 27.53
N PRO A 7 -61.27 10.08 27.45
CA PRO A 7 -60.54 10.31 26.20
C PRO A 7 -59.63 9.12 25.85
N LYS A 8 -59.63 8.74 24.56
CA LYS A 8 -58.70 7.77 23.97
C LYS A 8 -57.26 8.21 24.22
N SER A 9 -56.50 7.39 24.95
CA SER A 9 -55.07 7.58 25.18
C SER A 9 -54.30 7.33 23.88
N THR A 10 -53.72 8.38 23.32
CA THR A 10 -52.80 8.32 22.20
C THR A 10 -51.48 7.72 22.69
N SER A 11 -51.22 6.46 22.37
CA SER A 11 -49.92 5.83 22.64
C SER A 11 -48.82 6.55 21.84
N PRO A 12 -47.71 6.97 22.47
CA PRO A 12 -46.64 7.65 21.77
C PRO A 12 -45.92 6.68 20.83
N GLN A 13 -45.92 6.96 19.53
CA GLN A 13 -45.16 6.20 18.54
C GLN A 13 -43.67 6.15 18.92
N PRO A 14 -43.01 4.99 18.79
CA PRO A 14 -41.58 4.88 19.01
C PRO A 14 -40.84 5.72 17.96
N ARG A 15 -40.12 6.75 18.41
CA ARG A 15 -39.22 7.55 17.56
C ARG A 15 -38.29 6.61 16.80
N ARG A 16 -38.41 6.60 15.46
CA ARG A 16 -37.46 5.96 14.56
C ARG A 16 -36.05 6.41 14.94
N ARG A 17 -35.26 5.50 15.50
CA ARG A 17 -33.82 5.70 15.70
C ARG A 17 -33.21 5.86 14.33
N HIS A 18 -32.82 7.09 13.98
CA HIS A 18 -31.95 7.33 12.84
C HIS A 18 -30.68 6.50 13.06
N PRO A 19 -30.24 5.67 12.10
CA PRO A 19 -28.97 5.00 12.23
C PRO A 19 -27.90 6.08 12.39
N ALA A 20 -27.11 5.96 13.45
CA ALA A 20 -26.00 6.87 13.70
C ALA A 20 -25.19 6.99 12.41
N LYS A 21 -24.93 8.23 11.97
CA LYS A 21 -23.96 8.50 10.91
C LYS A 21 -22.69 7.76 11.32
N SER A 22 -22.45 6.62 10.67
CA SER A 22 -21.20 5.89 10.77
C SER A 22 -20.13 6.89 10.37
N LEU A 23 -19.41 7.41 11.36
CA LEU A 23 -18.11 8.01 11.19
C LEU A 23 -17.26 6.91 10.58
N ARG A 24 -17.31 6.78 9.25
CA ARG A 24 -16.37 5.99 8.47
C ARG A 24 -15.03 6.67 8.68
N LYS A 25 -14.37 6.19 9.73
CA LYS A 25 -12.95 6.32 10.02
C LYS A 25 -12.22 6.30 8.69
N GLY A 26 -11.52 7.38 8.37
CA GLY A 26 -10.84 7.59 7.11
C GLY A 26 -10.14 6.31 6.67
N GLY A 27 -10.56 5.77 5.53
CA GLY A 27 -9.90 4.64 4.91
C GLY A 27 -8.44 5.00 4.73
N SER A 28 -7.56 4.17 5.28
CA SER A 28 -6.14 4.26 4.99
C SER A 28 -5.93 4.28 3.46
N PRO A 29 -4.91 4.97 2.95
CA PRO A 29 -4.61 5.01 1.52
C PRO A 29 -4.13 3.63 1.06
N GLY A 30 -5.08 2.75 0.74
CA GLY A 30 -4.86 1.35 0.40
C GLY A 30 -6.12 0.48 0.52
N ASP A 31 -7.30 1.09 0.48
CA ASP A 31 -8.58 0.43 0.73
C ASP A 31 -8.81 -0.69 -0.31
N GLN A 32 -8.77 -1.95 0.15
CA GLN A 32 -8.99 -3.18 -0.62
C GLN A 32 -10.44 -3.36 -1.09
N GLY A 33 -11.18 -2.25 -1.21
CA GLY A 33 -12.58 -2.22 -1.60
C GLY A 33 -12.79 -2.46 -3.09
N ASN A 34 -14.05 -2.76 -3.43
CA ASN A 34 -14.52 -2.73 -4.80
C ASN A 34 -14.42 -1.31 -5.37
N LEU A 35 -14.30 -1.20 -6.69
CA LEU A 35 -14.31 0.09 -7.38
C LEU A 35 -15.57 0.91 -7.06
N THR A 36 -15.37 2.22 -6.93
CA THR A 36 -16.47 3.18 -6.86
C THR A 36 -17.20 3.28 -8.20
N GLY A 37 -18.47 3.70 -8.19
CA GLY A 37 -19.25 3.90 -9.43
C GLY A 37 -18.54 4.77 -10.47
N PRO A 38 -17.95 5.92 -10.10
CA PRO A 38 -17.20 6.76 -11.03
C PRO A 38 -15.96 6.08 -11.63
N GLU A 39 -15.24 5.25 -10.86
CA GLU A 39 -14.07 4.51 -11.35
C GLU A 39 -14.47 3.44 -12.36
N LYS A 40 -15.59 2.74 -12.12
CA LYS A 40 -16.18 1.78 -13.06
C LYS A 40 -16.61 2.45 -14.35
N ALA A 41 -17.25 3.61 -14.26
CA ALA A 41 -17.69 4.37 -15.43
C ALA A 41 -16.49 4.79 -16.30
N LYS A 42 -15.40 5.28 -15.70
CA LYS A 42 -14.18 5.64 -16.44
C LYS A 42 -13.59 4.44 -17.17
N LEU A 43 -13.50 3.27 -16.52
CA LEU A 43 -13.02 2.05 -17.16
C LEU A 43 -13.92 1.62 -18.32
N ALA A 44 -15.24 1.74 -18.17
CA ALA A 44 -16.18 1.38 -19.23
C ALA A 44 -16.02 2.30 -20.46
N ILE A 45 -15.85 3.61 -20.24
CA ILE A 45 -15.59 4.58 -21.32
C ILE A 45 -14.28 4.21 -22.04
N GLN A 46 -13.19 4.01 -21.29
CA GLN A 46 -11.90 3.69 -21.90
C GLN A 46 -11.92 2.34 -22.64
N ALA A 47 -12.65 1.35 -22.11
CA ALA A 47 -12.83 0.07 -22.78
C ALA A 47 -13.59 0.21 -24.11
N ASN A 48 -14.59 1.10 -24.18
CA ASN A 48 -15.32 1.34 -25.43
C ASN A 48 -14.42 2.01 -26.48
N GLU A 49 -13.58 2.96 -26.07
CA GLU A 49 -12.57 3.56 -26.97
C GLU A 49 -11.58 2.51 -27.48
N ALA A 50 -11.08 1.66 -26.57
CA ALA A 50 -10.17 0.58 -26.92
C ALA A 50 -10.81 -0.41 -27.91
N PHE A 51 -12.06 -0.80 -27.68
CA PHE A 51 -12.79 -1.67 -28.59
C PHE A 51 -12.95 -1.05 -29.98
N ALA A 52 -13.36 0.21 -30.06
CA ALA A 52 -13.52 0.91 -31.33
C ALA A 52 -12.20 1.00 -32.11
N HIS A 53 -11.09 1.28 -31.42
CA HIS A 53 -9.76 1.30 -32.00
C HIS A 53 -9.32 -0.10 -32.48
N GLN A 54 -9.50 -1.14 -31.68
CA GLN A 54 -9.17 -2.51 -32.07
C GLN A 54 -10.05 -3.02 -33.21
N LEU A 55 -11.30 -2.58 -33.29
CA LEU A 55 -12.20 -2.87 -34.40
C LEU A 55 -11.70 -2.24 -35.70
N GLN A 56 -11.23 -0.99 -35.66
CA GLN A 56 -10.60 -0.33 -36.82
C GLN A 56 -9.34 -1.05 -37.30
N LEU A 57 -8.59 -1.65 -36.37
CA LEU A 57 -7.41 -2.46 -36.68
C LEU A 57 -7.73 -3.88 -37.17
N GLY A 58 -9.01 -4.27 -37.20
CA GLY A 58 -9.45 -5.61 -37.62
C GLY A 58 -9.06 -6.73 -36.64
N ARG A 59 -8.86 -6.41 -35.36
CA ARG A 59 -8.42 -7.35 -34.31
C ARG A 59 -9.56 -7.91 -33.45
N ILE A 60 -10.78 -7.47 -33.69
CA ILE A 60 -11.99 -7.92 -33.01
C ILE A 60 -12.70 -8.95 -33.88
N GLU A 61 -13.19 -10.03 -33.26
CA GLU A 61 -13.92 -11.06 -33.99
C GLU A 61 -15.23 -10.53 -34.60
N PRO A 62 -15.61 -10.97 -35.82
CA PRO A 62 -16.86 -10.56 -36.44
C PRO A 62 -18.07 -10.88 -35.55
N GLY A 63 -18.85 -9.86 -35.18
CA GLY A 63 -20.04 -10.00 -34.34
C GLY A 63 -19.78 -10.02 -32.83
N GLN A 64 -18.53 -9.91 -32.38
CA GLN A 64 -18.22 -9.80 -30.95
C GLN A 64 -18.81 -8.50 -30.38
N LYS A 65 -19.53 -8.62 -29.26
CA LYS A 65 -20.10 -7.46 -28.57
C LYS A 65 -19.06 -6.84 -27.64
N VAL A 66 -19.12 -5.51 -27.52
CA VAL A 66 -18.23 -4.71 -26.65
C VAL A 66 -18.18 -5.25 -25.22
N ASP A 67 -19.34 -5.59 -24.66
CA ASP A 67 -19.43 -6.07 -23.28
C ASP A 67 -18.77 -7.44 -23.07
N ASP A 68 -18.82 -8.31 -24.09
CA ASP A 68 -18.22 -9.64 -24.03
C ASP A 68 -16.70 -9.55 -24.17
N TRP A 69 -16.23 -8.80 -25.18
CA TRP A 69 -14.81 -8.50 -25.35
C TRP A 69 -14.21 -7.85 -24.09
N ARG A 70 -14.90 -6.85 -23.52
CA ARG A 70 -14.44 -6.18 -22.29
C ARG A 70 -14.37 -7.14 -21.10
N ARG A 71 -15.30 -8.08 -20.98
CA ARG A 71 -15.28 -9.09 -19.91
C ARG A 71 -14.08 -10.02 -20.06
N GLU A 72 -13.83 -10.49 -21.28
CA GLU A 72 -12.68 -11.33 -21.62
C GLU A 72 -11.36 -10.65 -21.26
N MET A 73 -11.12 -9.43 -21.75
CA MET A 73 -9.88 -8.68 -21.46
C MET A 73 -9.66 -8.46 -19.95
N VAL A 74 -10.73 -8.17 -19.20
CA VAL A 74 -10.62 -8.00 -17.75
C VAL A 74 -10.36 -9.34 -17.04
N GLN A 75 -10.98 -10.41 -17.51
CA GLN A 75 -10.78 -11.75 -16.99
C GLN A 75 -9.37 -12.25 -17.23
N ASP A 76 -8.80 -12.01 -18.41
CA ASP A 76 -7.44 -12.41 -18.74
C ASP A 76 -6.41 -11.67 -17.87
N LEU A 77 -6.62 -10.37 -17.64
CA LEU A 77 -5.67 -9.57 -16.87
C LEU A 77 -5.77 -9.81 -15.35
N THR A 78 -6.98 -10.01 -14.82
CA THR A 78 -7.22 -9.99 -13.36
C THR A 78 -7.75 -11.30 -12.79
N GLY A 79 -8.14 -12.26 -13.65
CA GLY A 79 -8.83 -13.48 -13.26
C GLY A 79 -10.27 -13.25 -12.79
N LYS A 80 -10.86 -12.06 -12.99
CA LYS A 80 -12.21 -11.71 -12.51
C LYS A 80 -13.19 -11.60 -13.67
N ALA A 81 -14.46 -11.94 -13.42
CA ALA A 81 -15.54 -11.93 -14.41
C ALA A 81 -15.90 -10.55 -15.03
N GLY A 82 -15.19 -9.46 -14.68
CA GLY A 82 -15.38 -8.14 -15.27
C GLY A 82 -15.23 -6.97 -14.29
N ILE A 83 -15.36 -5.74 -14.81
CA ILE A 83 -15.13 -4.46 -14.10
C ILE A 83 -15.95 -4.33 -12.79
N SER A 84 -17.11 -4.98 -12.71
CA SER A 84 -17.96 -4.92 -11.52
C SER A 84 -17.35 -5.66 -10.32
N LYS A 85 -16.45 -6.62 -10.57
CA LYS A 85 -15.86 -7.56 -9.61
C LYS A 85 -14.37 -7.32 -9.33
N ILE A 86 -13.72 -6.40 -10.06
CA ILE A 86 -12.31 -6.07 -9.81
C ILE A 86 -12.17 -5.14 -8.60
N HIS A 87 -11.03 -5.24 -7.91
CA HIS A 87 -10.71 -4.42 -6.75
C HIS A 87 -10.05 -3.12 -7.18
N ARG A 88 -9.98 -2.16 -6.24
CA ARG A 88 -9.32 -0.87 -6.49
C ARG A 88 -7.84 -0.97 -6.86
N MET A 89 -7.16 -2.02 -6.39
CA MET A 89 -5.78 -2.30 -6.75
C MET A 89 -5.61 -2.67 -8.23
N ASP A 90 -6.62 -3.28 -8.82
CA ASP A 90 -6.62 -3.71 -10.23
C ASP A 90 -6.98 -2.58 -11.18
N TRP A 91 -7.51 -1.46 -10.67
CA TRP A 91 -7.99 -0.34 -11.48
C TRP A 91 -6.90 0.20 -12.41
N LYS A 92 -5.69 0.44 -11.88
CA LYS A 92 -4.59 1.01 -12.66
C LYS A 92 -4.10 0.05 -13.75
N PRO A 93 -3.79 -1.24 -13.45
CA PRO A 93 -3.46 -2.22 -14.48
C PRO A 93 -4.52 -2.31 -15.58
N VAL A 94 -5.80 -2.43 -15.21
CA VAL A 94 -6.90 -2.58 -16.18
C VAL A 94 -7.06 -1.32 -17.03
N MET A 95 -6.96 -0.13 -16.43
CA MET A 95 -7.03 1.13 -17.17
C MET A 95 -5.84 1.28 -18.13
N ALA A 96 -4.63 0.96 -17.69
CA ALA A 96 -3.42 1.04 -18.52
C ALA A 96 -3.50 0.06 -19.72
N MET A 97 -4.00 -1.15 -19.50
CA MET A 97 -4.28 -2.10 -20.58
C MET A 97 -5.25 -1.50 -21.60
N PHE A 98 -6.38 -0.92 -21.18
CA PHE A 98 -7.31 -0.30 -22.13
C PHE A 98 -6.73 0.92 -22.86
N LEU A 99 -5.89 1.72 -22.19
CA LEU A 99 -5.17 2.82 -22.85
C LEU A 99 -4.21 2.31 -23.92
N THR A 100 -3.45 1.26 -23.62
CA THR A 100 -2.54 0.58 -24.57
C THR A 100 -3.32 0.05 -25.78
N LEU A 101 -4.44 -0.63 -25.54
CA LEU A 101 -5.33 -1.13 -26.60
C LEU A 101 -5.99 0.01 -27.40
N ALA A 102 -6.16 1.19 -26.82
CA ALA A 102 -6.63 2.38 -27.52
C ALA A 102 -5.52 3.13 -28.28
N GLY A 103 -4.27 2.63 -28.29
CA GLY A 103 -3.13 3.29 -28.93
C GLY A 103 -2.57 4.48 -28.14
N LYS A 104 -2.91 4.60 -26.85
CA LYS A 104 -2.48 5.68 -25.95
C LYS A 104 -1.38 5.19 -25.01
N ASP A 105 -0.29 4.68 -25.58
CA ASP A 105 0.79 4.03 -24.83
C ASP A 105 1.49 4.98 -23.84
N ASP A 106 1.68 6.25 -24.23
CA ASP A 106 2.27 7.27 -23.35
C ASP A 106 1.40 7.54 -22.11
N GLU A 107 0.08 7.55 -22.27
CA GLU A 107 -0.86 7.71 -21.16
C GLU A 107 -0.89 6.46 -20.28
N ALA A 108 -0.83 5.27 -20.88
CA ALA A 108 -0.76 4.00 -20.17
C ALA A 108 0.51 3.94 -19.30
N PHE A 109 1.66 4.26 -19.89
CA PHE A 109 2.95 4.33 -19.21
C PHE A 109 2.93 5.36 -18.09
N THR A 110 2.44 6.57 -18.36
CA THR A 110 2.28 7.63 -17.36
C THR A 110 1.37 7.17 -16.22
N LEU A 111 0.26 6.48 -16.50
CA LEU A 111 -0.67 6.01 -15.50
C LEU A 111 -0.08 4.94 -14.57
N LEU A 112 0.70 4.03 -15.13
CA LEU A 112 1.41 3.00 -14.37
C LEU A 112 2.52 3.61 -13.51
N ASN A 113 3.24 4.60 -14.05
CA ASN A 113 4.32 5.30 -13.35
C ASN A 113 3.82 6.37 -12.38
N LYS A 114 2.55 6.76 -12.47
CA LYS A 114 1.90 7.67 -11.51
C LYS A 114 1.67 6.93 -10.19
N THR A 115 2.72 6.84 -9.41
CA THR A 115 2.66 6.54 -7.97
C THR A 115 1.80 7.61 -7.31
N GLY A 116 1.00 7.23 -6.30
CA GLY A 116 0.05 8.16 -5.66
C GLY A 116 0.75 9.41 -5.11
N LYS A 117 0.01 10.49 -4.87
CA LYS A 117 0.54 11.64 -4.13
C LYS A 117 1.17 11.13 -2.83
N LYS A 118 2.45 11.44 -2.61
CA LYS A 118 3.14 11.25 -1.31
C LYS A 118 2.22 11.76 -0.21
N SER A 119 1.75 10.88 0.67
CA SER A 119 0.98 11.32 1.83
C SER A 119 1.92 12.05 2.79
N TYR A 120 1.88 13.38 2.76
CA TYR A 120 2.19 14.34 3.84
C TYR A 120 2.68 13.71 5.17
N ARG A 121 3.92 13.89 5.68
CA ARG A 121 4.64 15.09 6.25
C ARG A 121 5.98 14.61 6.90
N PRO A 122 6.88 15.45 7.53
CA PRO A 122 6.99 16.92 7.65
C PRO A 122 8.35 17.52 7.17
N LYS A 123 8.32 18.79 6.74
CA LYS A 123 9.38 19.82 6.75
C LYS A 123 10.86 19.37 6.63
N GLY A 124 11.48 19.61 5.47
CA GLY A 124 12.91 19.97 5.43
C GLY A 124 13.65 19.53 4.17
N GLU A 125 13.48 18.28 3.75
CA GLU A 125 14.28 17.70 2.67
C GLU A 125 13.38 17.23 1.54
N LYS A 126 13.70 17.67 0.32
CA LYS A 126 13.03 17.16 -0.87
C LYS A 126 13.56 15.75 -1.10
N ASP A 127 12.76 14.77 -0.72
CA ASP A 127 12.91 13.38 -1.18
C ASP A 127 12.90 13.34 -2.73
N THR A 128 14.08 13.40 -3.35
CA THR A 128 14.24 13.31 -4.80
C THR A 128 14.38 11.84 -5.21
N TRP A 129 14.14 11.56 -6.50
CA TRP A 129 14.47 10.25 -7.08
C TRP A 129 15.95 9.90 -6.86
N GLU A 130 16.82 10.91 -6.87
CA GLU A 130 18.25 10.79 -6.52
C GLU A 130 18.47 10.30 -5.08
N THR A 131 17.60 10.68 -4.12
CA THR A 131 17.63 10.15 -2.76
C THR A 131 17.27 8.67 -2.70
N CYS A 132 16.27 8.23 -3.49
CA CYS A 132 15.92 6.81 -3.60
C CYS A 132 17.08 5.98 -4.18
N GLU A 133 17.67 6.44 -5.28
CA GLU A 133 18.83 5.80 -5.92
C GLU A 133 20.02 5.73 -4.96
N THR A 134 20.28 6.81 -4.22
CA THR A 134 21.35 6.85 -3.20
C THR A 134 21.11 5.78 -2.13
N TYR A 135 19.89 5.63 -1.61
CA TYR A 135 19.61 4.59 -0.62
C TYR A 135 19.71 3.18 -1.22
N VAL A 136 19.30 2.97 -2.46
CA VAL A 136 19.47 1.67 -3.13
C VAL A 136 20.95 1.35 -3.31
N ALA A 137 21.78 2.33 -3.70
CA ALA A 137 23.23 2.16 -3.80
C ALA A 137 23.84 1.78 -2.44
N LEU A 138 23.49 2.50 -1.37
CA LEU A 138 23.94 2.19 0.00
C LEU A 138 23.49 0.80 0.49
N ILE A 139 22.31 0.34 0.07
CA ILE A 139 21.82 -1.01 0.36
C ILE A 139 22.64 -2.06 -0.40
N ARG A 140 22.97 -1.81 -1.68
CA ARG A 140 23.83 -2.70 -2.48
C ARG A 140 25.22 -2.81 -1.86
N GLU A 141 25.83 -1.67 -1.58
CA GLU A 141 27.14 -1.57 -0.92
C GLU A 141 27.16 -2.33 0.41
N ALA A 142 26.17 -2.12 1.28
CA ALA A 142 26.12 -2.84 2.56
C ALA A 142 25.98 -4.37 2.41
N LEU A 143 25.30 -4.84 1.36
CA LEU A 143 25.21 -6.29 1.07
C LEU A 143 26.54 -6.83 0.52
N GLU A 144 27.21 -6.09 -0.35
CA GLU A 144 28.52 -6.46 -0.92
C GLU A 144 29.60 -6.49 0.16
N ASP A 145 29.66 -5.46 1.00
CA ASP A 145 30.57 -5.39 2.15
C ASP A 145 30.35 -6.59 3.08
N HIS A 146 29.11 -6.88 3.44
CA HIS A 146 28.81 -8.01 4.31
C HIS A 146 29.18 -9.35 3.65
N ALA A 147 28.93 -9.50 2.34
CA ALA A 147 29.30 -10.71 1.60
C ALA A 147 30.83 -10.92 1.53
N SER A 148 31.62 -9.84 1.61
CA SER A 148 33.09 -9.92 1.65
C SER A 148 33.66 -10.39 2.99
N VAL A 149 32.87 -10.35 4.08
CA VAL A 149 33.30 -10.79 5.41
C VAL A 149 33.44 -12.33 5.40
N PRO A 150 34.59 -12.89 5.81
CA PRO A 150 34.76 -14.34 5.89
C PRO A 150 33.71 -14.98 6.79
N ALA A 151 33.12 -16.10 6.37
CA ALA A 151 32.08 -16.79 7.16
C ALA A 151 32.55 -17.19 8.56
N ALA A 152 33.85 -17.45 8.74
CA ALA A 152 34.47 -17.75 10.02
C ALA A 152 34.48 -16.56 11.01
N SER A 153 34.30 -15.34 10.51
CA SER A 153 34.23 -14.11 11.31
C SER A 153 32.80 -13.74 11.70
N LEU A 154 31.80 -14.52 11.28
CA LEU A 154 30.40 -14.31 11.66
C LEU A 154 30.12 -14.95 13.03
N HIS A 155 29.45 -14.21 13.89
CA HIS A 155 29.03 -14.65 15.22
C HIS A 155 27.77 -15.53 15.19
N ASP A 156 26.97 -15.46 14.11
CA ASP A 156 25.69 -16.18 13.97
C ASP A 156 25.81 -17.32 12.95
N GLU A 157 25.37 -18.53 13.31
CA GLU A 157 25.37 -19.73 12.45
C GLU A 157 24.45 -19.58 11.22
N ARG A 158 23.60 -18.55 11.21
CA ARG A 158 22.68 -18.23 10.09
C ARG A 158 23.38 -17.68 8.83
N GLY A 159 24.71 -17.57 8.85
CA GLY A 159 25.56 -17.21 7.71
C GLY A 159 25.37 -15.75 7.25
N HIS A 160 25.64 -15.46 5.98
CA HIS A 160 25.47 -14.11 5.42
C HIS A 160 24.02 -13.72 5.17
N ILE A 161 23.72 -12.43 5.34
CA ILE A 161 22.45 -11.86 4.87
C ILE A 161 22.52 -11.72 3.35
N ARG A 162 21.59 -12.38 2.66
CA ARG A 162 21.50 -12.35 1.20
C ARG A 162 20.41 -11.40 0.73
N LEU A 163 20.50 -10.99 -0.54
CA LEU A 163 19.48 -10.19 -1.22
C LEU A 163 18.06 -10.74 -1.04
N GLY A 164 17.88 -12.06 -1.08
CA GLY A 164 16.58 -12.71 -0.89
C GLY A 164 15.95 -12.41 0.48
N TRP A 165 16.75 -12.31 1.54
CA TRP A 165 16.27 -11.92 2.87
C TRP A 165 15.78 -10.47 2.88
N LEU A 166 16.56 -9.56 2.28
CA LEU A 166 16.19 -8.15 2.19
C LEU A 166 14.88 -7.97 1.41
N LEU A 167 14.74 -8.63 0.26
CA LEU A 167 13.51 -8.57 -0.54
C LEU A 167 12.31 -9.14 0.22
N GLN A 168 12.49 -10.21 1.00
CA GLN A 168 11.44 -10.74 1.85
C GLN A 168 11.03 -9.73 2.94
N ALA A 169 12.00 -9.10 3.61
CA ALA A 169 11.74 -8.07 4.61
C ALA A 169 11.03 -6.83 4.00
N ALA A 170 11.45 -6.41 2.80
CA ALA A 170 10.81 -5.32 2.06
C ALA A 170 9.36 -5.68 1.69
N ARG A 171 9.14 -6.88 1.15
CA ARG A 171 7.79 -7.38 0.79
C ARG A 171 6.86 -7.42 1.99
N GLN A 172 7.33 -7.89 3.14
CA GLN A 172 6.56 -7.94 4.38
C GLN A 172 6.18 -6.55 4.88
N ARG A 173 7.09 -5.58 4.80
CA ARG A 173 6.85 -4.21 5.26
C ARG A 173 5.93 -3.42 4.35
N THR A 174 6.01 -3.63 3.04
CA THR A 174 5.29 -2.79 2.06
C THR A 174 4.11 -3.48 1.40
N ASN A 175 3.90 -4.78 1.68
CA ASN A 175 2.89 -5.64 1.05
C ASN A 175 2.95 -5.62 -0.50
N LYS A 176 4.16 -5.50 -1.06
CA LYS A 176 4.41 -5.46 -2.52
C LYS A 176 5.16 -6.73 -2.94
N PRO A 177 4.48 -7.85 -3.26
CA PRO A 177 5.11 -9.14 -3.48
C PRO A 177 6.04 -9.18 -4.70
N THR A 178 5.81 -8.28 -5.68
CA THR A 178 6.59 -8.20 -6.93
C THR A 178 7.82 -7.30 -6.83
N LEU A 179 8.26 -6.91 -5.62
CA LEU A 179 9.51 -6.15 -5.46
C LEU A 179 10.73 -7.01 -5.82
N ILE A 180 11.55 -6.47 -6.71
CA ILE A 180 12.91 -6.93 -7.03
C ILE A 180 13.89 -5.78 -6.79
N MET A 181 15.19 -6.08 -6.72
CA MET A 181 16.22 -5.10 -6.33
C MET A 181 16.23 -3.85 -7.22
N ASP A 182 16.14 -4.04 -8.53
CA ASP A 182 16.19 -2.94 -9.51
C ASP A 182 14.96 -2.03 -9.45
N THR A 183 13.85 -2.55 -8.94
CA THR A 183 12.60 -1.78 -8.80
C THR A 183 12.47 -1.10 -7.44
N LEU A 184 13.44 -1.24 -6.53
CA LEU A 184 13.32 -0.69 -5.17
C LEU A 184 13.25 0.84 -5.18
N ALA A 185 14.12 1.52 -5.94
CA ALA A 185 14.15 2.99 -6.01
C ALA A 185 12.86 3.56 -6.62
N GLU A 186 12.29 2.86 -7.59
CA GLU A 186 11.06 3.27 -8.28
C GLU A 186 9.80 3.01 -7.45
N ARG A 187 9.81 1.93 -6.67
CA ARG A 187 8.60 1.42 -6.01
C ARG A 187 8.54 1.72 -4.54
N LEU A 188 9.64 2.08 -3.87
CA LEU A 188 9.68 2.41 -2.45
C LEU A 188 9.98 3.89 -2.24
N ASP A 189 9.38 4.47 -1.21
CA ASP A 189 9.71 5.82 -0.75
C ASP A 189 11.05 5.84 0.02
N PRO A 190 11.75 6.99 0.05
CA PRO A 190 13.03 7.12 0.75
C PRO A 190 13.00 6.74 2.22
N GLU A 191 11.92 7.02 2.95
CA GLU A 191 11.79 6.67 4.36
C GLU A 191 11.74 5.15 4.55
N THR A 192 10.99 4.45 3.70
CA THR A 192 10.97 2.99 3.68
C THR A 192 12.32 2.41 3.28
N LEU A 193 13.01 2.99 2.30
CA LEU A 193 14.36 2.59 1.89
C LEU A 193 15.38 2.82 3.00
N HIS A 194 15.32 3.96 3.67
CA HIS A 194 16.12 4.30 4.83
C HIS A 194 15.86 3.31 5.99
N GLY A 195 14.58 3.05 6.30
CA GLY A 195 14.19 2.07 7.31
C GLY A 195 14.60 0.63 6.96
N LEU A 196 14.68 0.29 5.68
CA LEU A 196 15.24 -0.98 5.19
C LEU A 196 16.76 -1.02 5.34
N LEU A 197 17.46 0.06 4.99
CA LEU A 197 18.90 0.19 5.15
C LEU A 197 19.31 0.08 6.63
N SER A 198 18.65 0.82 7.53
CA SER A 198 18.90 0.71 8.98
C SER A 198 18.58 -0.70 9.48
N HIS A 199 17.51 -1.34 9.00
CA HIS A 199 17.20 -2.71 9.38
C HIS A 199 18.26 -3.71 8.91
N LEU A 200 18.71 -3.58 7.66
CA LEU A 200 19.78 -4.38 7.09
C LEU A 200 21.06 -4.20 7.90
N ARG A 201 21.51 -2.96 8.12
CA ARG A 201 22.72 -2.64 8.90
C ARG A 201 22.68 -3.19 10.32
N ASN A 202 21.54 -3.10 11.00
CA ASN A 202 21.37 -3.68 12.34
C ASN A 202 21.46 -5.20 12.34
N HIS A 203 20.93 -5.85 11.31
CA HIS A 203 21.05 -7.30 11.16
C HIS A 203 22.48 -7.72 10.80
N ILE A 204 23.16 -6.99 9.91
CA ILE A 204 24.58 -7.19 9.57
C ILE A 204 25.43 -7.06 10.83
N ALA A 205 25.30 -5.94 11.55
CA ALA A 205 26.03 -5.68 12.78
C ALA A 205 25.84 -6.81 13.80
N LYS A 206 24.59 -7.26 13.99
CA LYS A 206 24.28 -8.40 14.86
C LYS A 206 24.99 -9.69 14.42
N ARG A 207 25.03 -9.98 13.11
CA ARG A 207 25.69 -11.21 12.60
C ARG A 207 27.21 -11.15 12.68
N GLU A 208 27.77 -9.96 12.62
CA GLU A 208 29.22 -9.74 12.73
C GLU A 208 29.69 -9.44 14.15
N GLY A 209 28.78 -9.48 15.14
CA GLY A 209 29.12 -9.15 16.53
C GLY A 209 29.50 -7.68 16.77
N ARG A 210 29.16 -6.78 15.84
CA ARG A 210 29.34 -5.33 16.00
C ARG A 210 28.20 -4.76 16.86
N ASP A 211 28.51 -3.82 17.75
CA ASP A 211 27.50 -3.07 18.50
C ASP A 211 26.50 -2.40 17.53
N GLN A 212 25.20 -2.50 17.84
CA GLN A 212 24.15 -2.01 16.94
C GLN A 212 24.31 -0.50 16.69
N PRO A 213 24.55 -0.06 15.45
CA PRO A 213 24.85 1.35 15.18
C PRO A 213 23.64 2.28 15.39
N ASP A 214 22.42 1.74 15.39
CA ASP A 214 21.20 2.55 15.25
C ASP A 214 20.12 2.25 16.30
N ARG A 215 20.48 1.55 17.38
CA ARG A 215 19.55 1.31 18.48
C ARG A 215 19.38 2.63 19.23
N ARG A 216 18.30 3.36 18.95
CA ARG A 216 17.80 4.40 19.87
C ARG A 216 17.78 3.78 21.25
N GLN A 217 18.68 4.23 22.13
CA GLN A 217 18.69 3.75 23.50
C GLN A 217 17.27 3.97 24.05
N PRO A 218 16.71 2.99 24.79
CA PRO A 218 15.45 3.20 25.48
C PRO A 218 15.61 4.49 26.27
N ARG A 219 14.77 5.51 25.99
CA ARG A 219 14.69 6.66 26.89
C ARG A 219 14.33 6.07 28.25
N ALA A 220 15.28 6.10 29.18
CA ALA A 220 15.00 5.83 30.57
C ALA A 220 13.94 6.86 30.97
N TYR A 221 12.68 6.41 31.04
CA TYR A 221 11.66 7.22 31.69
C TYR A 221 12.10 7.34 33.15
N PRO A 222 12.24 8.55 33.70
CA PRO A 222 12.47 8.69 35.12
C PRO A 222 11.33 7.96 35.83
N LYS A 223 11.71 6.99 36.66
CA LYS A 223 10.77 6.23 37.50
C LYS A 223 9.98 7.28 38.31
N PRO A 224 8.64 7.30 38.26
CA PRO A 224 7.88 8.17 39.16
C PRO A 224 8.30 7.83 40.59
N ALA A 225 8.57 8.86 41.40
CA ALA A 225 8.95 8.69 42.79
C ALA A 225 7.91 7.83 43.51
N ASP A 226 8.39 6.86 44.30
CA ASP A 226 7.53 6.01 45.11
C ASP A 226 6.71 6.90 46.07
N PRO A 227 5.36 6.80 46.08
CA PRO A 227 4.52 7.58 46.97
C PRO A 227 4.49 6.95 48.37
N GLY A 228 5.67 6.76 48.98
CA GLY A 228 5.83 5.93 50.17
C GLY A 228 6.84 6.40 51.22
N GLU A 229 7.62 7.46 51.00
CA GLU A 229 8.39 8.10 52.07
C GLU A 229 7.61 9.30 52.60
N MET A 230 6.61 9.02 53.44
CA MET A 230 6.22 9.99 54.46
C MET A 230 7.27 9.90 55.56
N ASP A 231 7.99 11.00 55.77
CA ASP A 231 8.88 11.24 56.91
C ASP A 231 8.18 10.81 58.21
N GLU A 232 8.64 9.70 58.80
CA GLU A 232 8.59 9.51 60.24
C GLU A 232 9.94 9.93 60.82
N THR A 233 10.10 11.22 61.06
CA THR A 233 11.05 11.72 62.07
C THR A 233 10.41 12.84 62.87
N VAL A 234 9.97 12.46 64.08
CA VAL A 234 10.02 13.13 65.40
C VAL A 234 10.03 14.66 65.43
#